data_AF-A0A812V9L2-F1
#
_entry.id   AF-A0A812V9L2-F1
#
_cell.length_a   1.000
_cell.length_b   1.000
_cell.length_c   1.000
_cell.angle_alpha   90.00
_cell.angle_beta   90.00
_cell.angle_gamma   90.00
#
_symmetry.space_group_name_H-M   'P 1'
#
loop_
_entity.id
_entity.type
_entity.pdbx_description
1 polymer ?
#
loop_
_entity_poly.entity_id
_entity_poly.type
_entity_poly.pdbx_seq_one_letter_code
_entity_poly.pdbx_strand_id
1 'polypeptide(L)'
;MLSVTVAGVIGAGAWYWLRGRETYIVSVDESLRGAKMPPAATVMNAMVQDVVVALGGSFGREAAPREIAAMWGGMVGDAFRVSSEQRKVLVACGAGAGLAAVYSVPISGMLYTIEHMLSWDLSPSAVLPAMITSAVATLVTSTTVETRGLYSMPCYSAELPSWEIILWAAMIGPVAGLGAAAFRRFIKFVEGFKPYGRFPLEFAAANVGDNVWLTRDANGSIYREQVAVVRKADGLIFVQDRLGGQPEELDETDWEQAQAEGDRDWTILIFMPLSFVVLAVLSRTYPSLLGNGRALAEIAMKRQRQTWVLGMLLVLKALMTAAAIGAGAAGGTLTPSVSLGATLGAILGEIYQSYLPDWAPAQDPRMSVVSAAAFLAVAMNSPVTGLWLLMEFAAQGIGTEAFLAAFQGDLAKLRQSDGAVGMLIPMTIAVVCATGSVAILTRLWACIHPPPKKVEPQVESSPDSLAKYKPMPSSPMSTDLELADMITQPSLHPDEDYATLRTERSSSVNSSTPLSFSYDTLEEKSRKSARPTMRSFSSSFDLDLPQLHEQTMKRSFARARSVSDTSSVLKVLMAKAGMSDQAA
;
A
#
# COMPACT_ATOMS: atom_id res chain seq x y z
N MET A 1 28.32 -9.46 8.97
CA MET A 1 28.86 -10.45 8.00
C MET A 1 27.99 -11.70 7.97
N LEU A 2 28.22 -12.74 8.79
CA LEU A 2 27.51 -14.03 8.70
C LEU A 2 25.98 -13.89 8.61
N SER A 3 25.35 -13.07 9.48
CA SER A 3 23.90 -12.82 9.45
C SER A 3 23.40 -12.35 8.08
N VAL A 4 24.11 -11.43 7.44
CA VAL A 4 23.75 -10.82 6.16
C VAL A 4 23.90 -11.82 5.03
N THR A 5 25.00 -12.59 5.00
CA THR A 5 25.19 -13.67 4.02
C THR A 5 24.09 -14.74 4.16
N VAL A 6 23.73 -15.11 5.40
CA VAL A 6 22.63 -16.02 5.69
C VAL A 6 21.27 -15.43 5.26
N ALA A 7 21.04 -14.12 5.43
CA ALA A 7 19.83 -13.44 4.94
C ALA A 7 19.70 -13.56 3.41
N GLY A 8 20.81 -13.43 2.69
CA GLY A 8 20.87 -13.64 1.24
C GLY A 8 20.41 -15.04 0.84
N VAL A 9 20.94 -16.08 1.51
CA VAL A 9 20.58 -17.48 1.25
C VAL A 9 19.14 -17.81 1.65
N ILE A 10 18.70 -17.38 2.84
CA ILE A 10 17.33 -17.59 3.33
C ILE A 10 16.31 -16.92 2.39
N GLY A 11 16.49 -15.63 2.09
CA GLY A 11 15.57 -14.90 1.24
C GLY A 11 15.54 -15.44 -0.20
N ALA A 12 16.69 -15.85 -0.74
CA ALA A 12 16.75 -16.47 -2.06
C ALA A 12 15.98 -17.79 -2.12
N GLY A 13 16.25 -18.72 -1.19
CA GLY A 13 15.55 -20.01 -1.13
C GLY A 13 14.05 -19.86 -0.85
N ALA A 14 13.68 -18.92 0.02
CA ALA A 14 12.28 -18.66 0.35
C ALA A 14 11.52 -18.02 -0.83
N TRP A 15 12.06 -16.99 -1.49
CA TRP A 15 11.39 -16.38 -2.64
C TRP A 15 11.40 -17.26 -3.90
N TYR A 16 12.44 -18.07 -4.11
CA TYR A 16 12.46 -19.12 -5.15
C TYR A 16 11.27 -20.08 -5.03
N TRP A 17 11.01 -20.53 -3.80
CA TRP A 17 9.92 -21.47 -3.51
C TRP A 17 8.54 -20.80 -3.48
N LEU A 18 8.45 -19.60 -2.90
CA LEU A 18 7.21 -18.84 -2.72
C LEU A 18 6.66 -18.28 -4.05
N ARG A 19 7.54 -17.86 -4.97
CA ARG A 19 7.17 -17.49 -6.35
C ARG A 19 6.98 -18.69 -7.27
N GLY A 20 7.15 -19.90 -6.73
CA GLY A 20 7.14 -21.16 -7.44
C GLY A 20 5.99 -22.08 -7.07
N ARG A 21 4.90 -21.54 -6.53
CA ARG A 21 3.68 -22.25 -6.11
C ARG A 21 2.44 -21.42 -6.46
N GLU A 22 1.31 -22.11 -6.57
CA GLU A 22 -0.02 -21.60 -6.97
C GLU A 22 -0.43 -20.27 -6.30
N THR A 23 -0.03 -20.08 -5.05
CA THR A 23 -0.31 -18.91 -4.21
C THR A 23 0.55 -17.69 -4.59
N TYR A 24 0.15 -17.03 -5.68
CA TYR A 24 0.77 -15.80 -6.19
C TYR A 24 0.89 -14.67 -5.14
N ILE A 25 2.03 -13.96 -5.14
CA ILE A 25 2.26 -12.78 -4.28
C ILE A 25 1.53 -11.56 -4.85
N VAL A 26 0.23 -11.48 -4.61
CA VAL A 26 -0.62 -10.32 -4.97
C VAL A 26 -0.16 -9.08 -4.21
N SER A 27 0.13 -8.00 -4.93
CA SER A 27 0.46 -6.70 -4.33
C SER A 27 -0.78 -5.97 -3.80
N VAL A 28 -0.57 -5.00 -2.89
CA VAL A 28 -1.65 -4.13 -2.39
C VAL A 28 -2.34 -3.38 -3.54
N ASP A 29 -1.56 -2.90 -4.51
CA ASP A 29 -2.00 -2.15 -5.69
C ASP A 29 -2.82 -2.99 -6.70
N GLU A 30 -2.70 -4.32 -6.68
CA GLU A 30 -3.60 -5.24 -7.39
C GLU A 30 -4.83 -5.57 -6.56
N SER A 31 -4.69 -5.73 -5.24
CA SER A 31 -5.81 -5.99 -4.33
C SER A 31 -6.83 -4.85 -4.31
N LEU A 32 -6.35 -3.60 -4.44
CA LEU A 32 -7.17 -2.39 -4.64
C LEU A 32 -7.94 -2.38 -5.98
N ARG A 33 -7.54 -3.20 -6.96
CA ARG A 33 -8.27 -3.41 -8.24
C ARG A 33 -9.22 -4.60 -8.19
N GLY A 34 -9.30 -5.29 -7.05
CA GLY A 34 -10.20 -6.43 -6.83
C GLY A 34 -9.48 -7.78 -6.64
N ALA A 35 -8.15 -7.87 -6.80
CA ALA A 35 -7.44 -9.12 -6.58
C ALA A 35 -7.57 -9.63 -5.13
N LYS A 36 -7.46 -10.95 -4.95
CA LYS A 36 -7.55 -11.61 -3.64
C LYS A 36 -6.18 -12.07 -3.19
N MET A 37 -5.68 -11.48 -2.11
CA MET A 37 -4.36 -11.80 -1.55
C MET A 37 -4.42 -13.17 -0.84
N PRO A 38 -3.68 -14.20 -1.31
CA PRO A 38 -3.76 -15.55 -0.75
C PRO A 38 -3.08 -15.61 0.63
N PRO A 39 -3.82 -15.85 1.73
CA PRO A 39 -3.32 -15.46 3.07
C PRO A 39 -2.01 -16.12 3.50
N ALA A 40 -1.85 -17.42 3.23
CA ALA A 40 -0.63 -18.15 3.60
C ALA A 40 0.62 -17.60 2.90
N ALA A 41 0.52 -17.22 1.62
CA ALA A 41 1.65 -16.67 0.88
C ALA A 41 1.90 -15.19 1.16
N THR A 42 0.87 -14.38 1.43
CA THR A 42 1.07 -13.00 1.87
C THR A 42 1.76 -12.94 3.23
N VAL A 43 1.32 -13.75 4.21
CA VAL A 43 1.98 -13.83 5.52
C VAL A 43 3.40 -14.38 5.37
N MET A 44 3.62 -15.43 4.58
CA MET A 44 4.96 -15.99 4.36
C MET A 44 5.89 -15.02 3.62
N ASN A 45 5.41 -14.27 2.62
CA ASN A 45 6.17 -13.21 1.96
C ASN A 45 6.62 -12.17 2.98
N ALA A 46 5.68 -11.67 3.78
CA ALA A 46 5.92 -10.64 4.76
C ALA A 46 6.95 -11.07 5.84
N MET A 47 6.81 -12.29 6.38
CA MET A 47 7.78 -12.84 7.33
C MET A 47 9.17 -13.01 6.72
N VAL A 48 9.30 -13.36 5.44
CA VAL A 48 10.59 -13.43 4.75
C VAL A 48 11.21 -12.03 4.61
N GLN A 49 10.43 -11.00 4.24
CA GLN A 49 10.93 -9.61 4.20
C GLN A 49 11.48 -9.20 5.58
N ASP A 50 10.70 -9.36 6.65
CA ASP A 50 11.08 -8.92 8.00
C ASP A 50 12.31 -9.67 8.53
N VAL A 51 12.41 -10.98 8.32
CA VAL A 51 13.60 -11.79 8.68
C VAL A 51 14.83 -11.32 7.92
N VAL A 52 14.72 -11.06 6.61
CA VAL A 52 15.85 -10.62 5.77
C VAL A 52 16.31 -9.20 6.17
N VAL A 53 15.39 -8.28 6.51
CA VAL A 53 15.75 -6.96 7.04
C VAL A 53 16.39 -7.07 8.42
N ALA A 54 15.85 -7.88 9.33
CA ALA A 54 16.37 -8.07 10.69
C ALA A 54 17.79 -8.65 10.71
N LEU A 55 18.11 -9.56 9.78
CA LEU A 55 19.47 -10.10 9.61
C LEU A 55 20.46 -9.12 8.96
N GLY A 56 19.96 -8.00 8.41
CA GLY A 56 20.75 -6.84 7.95
C GLY A 56 20.49 -6.39 6.51
N GLY A 57 19.50 -6.94 5.80
CA GLY A 57 19.18 -6.59 4.41
C GLY A 57 18.92 -5.09 4.19
N SER A 58 19.48 -4.54 3.11
CA SER A 58 19.51 -3.09 2.84
C SER A 58 18.20 -2.55 2.25
N PHE A 59 17.04 -2.83 2.85
CA PHE A 59 15.75 -2.28 2.41
C PHE A 59 14.77 -2.11 3.57
N GLY A 60 13.64 -1.47 3.29
CA GLY A 60 12.64 -1.06 4.29
C GLY A 60 11.67 -2.19 4.70
N ARG A 61 11.25 -2.14 5.97
CA ARG A 61 10.30 -3.08 6.60
C ARG A 61 8.82 -2.66 6.48
N GLU A 62 8.55 -1.57 5.78
CA GLU A 62 7.18 -1.03 5.61
C GLU A 62 6.26 -1.90 4.74
N ALA A 63 6.81 -2.70 3.82
CA ALA A 63 6.01 -3.42 2.84
C ALA A 63 5.28 -4.64 3.44
N ALA A 64 5.99 -5.46 4.22
CA ALA A 64 5.46 -6.67 4.84
C ALA A 64 4.19 -6.47 5.71
N PRO A 65 4.16 -5.59 6.73
CA PRO A 65 2.97 -5.44 7.56
C PRO A 65 1.85 -4.67 6.85
N ARG A 66 2.19 -3.81 5.88
CA ARG A 66 1.21 -3.19 4.95
C ARG A 66 0.50 -4.25 4.11
N GLU A 67 1.25 -5.24 3.59
CA GLU A 67 0.68 -6.37 2.83
C GLU A 67 -0.24 -7.25 3.70
N ILE A 68 0.21 -7.63 4.92
CA ILE A 68 -0.62 -8.41 5.87
C ILE A 68 -1.91 -7.64 6.23
N ALA A 69 -1.81 -6.35 6.54
CA ALA A 69 -2.97 -5.57 6.96
C ALA A 69 -3.94 -5.28 5.80
N ALA A 70 -3.43 -5.05 4.58
CA ALA A 70 -4.24 -4.94 3.37
C ALA A 70 -4.99 -6.26 3.04
N MET A 71 -4.32 -7.40 3.20
CA MET A 71 -4.90 -8.74 3.07
C MET A 71 -6.04 -8.95 4.07
N TRP A 72 -5.84 -8.61 5.35
CA TRP A 72 -6.92 -8.67 6.35
C TRP A 72 -8.10 -7.75 6.00
N GLY A 73 -7.86 -6.52 5.53
CA GLY A 73 -8.91 -5.63 5.03
C GLY A 73 -9.72 -6.23 3.87
N GLY A 74 -9.03 -6.89 2.92
CA GLY A 74 -9.66 -7.61 1.82
C GLY A 74 -10.46 -8.83 2.28
N MET A 75 -9.93 -9.63 3.20
CA MET A 75 -10.61 -10.80 3.79
C MET A 75 -11.88 -10.40 4.56
N VAL A 76 -11.83 -9.30 5.33
CA VAL A 76 -13.00 -8.76 6.05
C VAL A 76 -14.06 -8.28 5.05
N GLY A 77 -13.66 -7.54 4.00
CA GLY A 77 -14.58 -7.12 2.94
C GLY A 77 -15.23 -8.29 2.20
N ASP A 78 -14.45 -9.30 1.84
CA ASP A 78 -14.92 -10.52 1.19
C ASP A 78 -15.88 -11.33 2.11
N ALA A 79 -15.60 -11.42 3.41
CA ALA A 79 -16.43 -12.12 4.38
C ALA A 79 -17.79 -11.43 4.61
N PHE A 80 -17.81 -10.10 4.70
CA PHE A 80 -19.05 -9.31 4.80
C PHE A 80 -19.75 -9.08 3.45
N ARG A 81 -19.19 -9.57 2.34
CA ARG A 81 -19.72 -9.44 0.96
C ARG A 81 -20.03 -7.99 0.57
N VAL A 82 -19.16 -7.06 0.95
CA VAL A 82 -19.32 -5.63 0.67
C VAL A 82 -19.10 -5.32 -0.82
N SER A 83 -19.50 -4.14 -1.29
CA SER A 83 -19.28 -3.73 -2.69
C SER A 83 -17.80 -3.58 -3.03
N SER A 84 -17.43 -3.65 -4.31
CA SER A 84 -16.03 -3.53 -4.75
C SER A 84 -15.33 -2.26 -4.27
N GLU A 85 -16.04 -1.12 -4.25
CA GLU A 85 -15.50 0.14 -3.71
C GLU A 85 -15.37 0.11 -2.18
N GLN A 86 -16.32 -0.47 -1.46
CA GLN A 86 -16.20 -0.68 0.00
C GLN A 86 -15.03 -1.60 0.35
N ARG A 87 -14.82 -2.68 -0.42
CA ARG A 87 -13.69 -3.60 -0.28
C ARG A 87 -12.36 -2.89 -0.53
N LYS A 88 -12.28 -2.08 -1.59
CA LYS A 88 -11.12 -1.23 -1.92
C LYS A 88 -10.80 -0.24 -0.80
N VAL A 89 -11.80 0.40 -0.19
CA VAL A 89 -11.61 1.23 1.02
C VAL A 89 -11.08 0.39 2.18
N LEU A 90 -11.63 -0.80 2.46
CA LEU A 90 -11.14 -1.67 3.54
C LEU A 90 -9.69 -2.15 3.31
N VAL A 91 -9.32 -2.52 2.09
CA VAL A 91 -7.93 -2.87 1.71
C VAL A 91 -6.99 -1.67 1.91
N ALA A 92 -7.41 -0.47 1.50
CA ALA A 92 -6.63 0.77 1.68
C ALA A 92 -6.45 1.13 3.17
N CYS A 93 -7.53 1.06 3.96
CA CYS A 93 -7.51 1.31 5.41
C CYS A 93 -6.66 0.27 6.15
N GLY A 94 -6.62 -0.97 5.66
CA GLY A 94 -5.70 -2.01 6.10
C GLY A 94 -4.25 -1.62 5.81
N ALA A 95 -3.93 -1.25 4.56
CA ALA A 95 -2.58 -0.81 4.18
C ALA A 95 -2.08 0.38 5.02
N GLY A 96 -2.92 1.40 5.25
CA GLY A 96 -2.60 2.55 6.09
C GLY A 96 -2.45 2.22 7.57
N ALA A 97 -3.32 1.36 8.11
CA ALA A 97 -3.21 0.85 9.47
C ALA A 97 -1.91 0.02 9.67
N GLY A 98 -1.50 -0.76 8.67
CA GLY A 98 -0.21 -1.45 8.66
C GLY A 98 0.97 -0.49 8.73
N LEU A 99 0.95 0.60 7.94
CA LEU A 99 1.98 1.64 8.01
C LEU A 99 2.01 2.33 9.38
N ALA A 100 0.84 2.68 9.93
CA ALA A 100 0.70 3.30 11.24
C ALA A 100 1.26 2.41 12.37
N ALA A 101 0.88 1.12 12.37
CA ALA A 101 1.32 0.13 13.34
C ALA A 101 2.84 -0.04 13.41
N VAL A 102 3.51 -0.03 12.25
CA VAL A 102 4.95 -0.33 12.13
C VAL A 102 5.84 0.76 12.69
N TYR A 103 5.42 2.02 12.59
CA TYR A 103 6.24 3.19 12.97
C TYR A 103 5.59 4.10 14.04
N SER A 104 4.43 3.72 14.57
CA SER A 104 3.64 4.54 15.52
C SER A 104 3.15 5.87 14.90
N VAL A 105 2.69 5.85 13.64
CA VAL A 105 2.40 7.03 12.80
C VAL A 105 0.91 7.13 12.35
N PRO A 106 -0.02 7.42 13.27
CA PRO A 106 -1.46 7.39 12.99
C PRO A 106 -1.91 8.44 11.97
N ILE A 107 -1.34 9.65 11.98
CA ILE A 107 -1.74 10.72 11.05
C ILE A 107 -1.30 10.35 9.63
N SER A 108 -0.08 9.85 9.49
CA SER A 108 0.45 9.43 8.19
C SER A 108 -0.17 8.15 7.66
N GLY A 109 -0.62 7.21 8.51
CA GLY A 109 -1.40 6.04 8.08
C GLY A 109 -2.75 6.43 7.47
N MET A 110 -3.44 7.39 8.10
CA MET A 110 -4.68 7.97 7.57
C MET A 110 -4.42 8.71 6.23
N LEU A 111 -3.40 9.56 6.17
CA LEU A 111 -3.05 10.30 4.95
C LEU A 111 -2.60 9.36 3.81
N TYR A 112 -1.80 8.34 4.11
CA TYR A 112 -1.40 7.30 3.14
C TYR A 112 -2.62 6.58 2.55
N THR A 113 -3.63 6.29 3.38
CA THR A 113 -4.90 5.71 2.91
C THR A 113 -5.59 6.63 1.91
N ILE A 114 -5.74 7.91 2.25
CA ILE A 114 -6.52 8.89 1.48
C ILE A 114 -5.78 9.34 0.21
N GLU A 115 -4.54 9.83 0.33
CA GLU A 115 -3.74 10.40 -0.77
C GLU A 115 -3.14 9.31 -1.66
N HIS A 116 -2.48 8.30 -1.08
CA HIS A 116 -1.69 7.33 -1.83
C HIS A 116 -2.53 6.16 -2.35
N MET A 117 -3.36 5.55 -1.49
CA MET A 117 -4.12 4.34 -1.84
C MET A 117 -5.48 4.65 -2.49
N LEU A 118 -6.17 5.70 -2.06
CA LEU A 118 -7.50 6.09 -2.56
C LEU A 118 -7.49 7.31 -3.50
N SER A 119 -6.32 7.86 -3.85
CA SER A 119 -6.17 8.94 -4.83
C SER A 119 -7.00 10.21 -4.52
N TRP A 120 -6.97 10.67 -3.27
CA TRP A 120 -7.71 11.82 -2.73
C TRP A 120 -9.24 11.64 -2.62
N ASP A 121 -9.71 10.42 -2.32
CA ASP A 121 -11.08 10.23 -1.85
C ASP A 121 -11.28 10.84 -0.44
N LEU A 122 -11.89 12.03 -0.41
CA LEU A 122 -12.25 12.76 0.80
C LEU A 122 -13.68 12.44 1.29
N SER A 123 -14.32 11.38 0.79
CA SER A 123 -15.64 10.97 1.29
C SER A 123 -15.58 10.57 2.77
N PRO A 124 -16.63 10.84 3.58
CA PRO A 124 -16.67 10.37 4.98
C PRO A 124 -16.51 8.86 5.11
N SER A 125 -16.96 8.10 4.09
CA SER A 125 -16.80 6.66 3.92
C SER A 125 -15.34 6.20 3.76
N ALA A 126 -14.44 7.05 3.26
CA ALA A 126 -12.99 6.78 3.19
C ALA A 126 -12.26 7.35 4.41
N VAL A 127 -12.53 8.61 4.76
CA VAL A 127 -11.78 9.36 5.78
C VAL A 127 -12.01 8.80 7.20
N LEU A 128 -13.25 8.49 7.58
CA LEU A 128 -13.54 8.03 8.95
C LEU A 128 -12.95 6.64 9.21
N PRO A 129 -13.10 5.62 8.33
CA PRO A 129 -12.41 4.34 8.52
C PRO A 129 -10.89 4.47 8.51
N ALA A 130 -10.30 5.27 7.61
CA ALA A 130 -8.85 5.47 7.55
C ALA A 130 -8.28 6.07 8.85
N MET A 131 -8.99 7.03 9.45
CA MET A 131 -8.65 7.63 10.74
C MET A 131 -8.77 6.61 11.88
N ILE A 132 -9.90 5.90 11.95
CA ILE A 132 -10.19 4.94 13.03
C ILE A 132 -9.22 3.75 12.97
N THR A 133 -8.97 3.14 11.80
CA THR A 133 -8.06 1.98 11.71
C THR A 133 -6.62 2.38 12.02
N SER A 134 -6.16 3.55 11.58
CA SER A 134 -4.81 4.04 11.89
C SER A 134 -4.63 4.39 13.37
N ALA A 135 -5.66 4.98 13.99
CA ALA A 135 -5.69 5.25 15.43
C ALA A 135 -5.67 3.96 16.25
N VAL A 136 -6.56 3.00 15.95
CA VAL A 136 -6.67 1.73 16.68
C VAL A 136 -5.41 0.88 16.49
N ALA A 137 -4.86 0.79 15.28
CA ALA A 137 -3.64 0.03 15.03
C ALA A 137 -2.44 0.59 15.82
N THR A 138 -2.29 1.91 15.85
CA THR A 138 -1.28 2.60 16.67
C THR A 138 -1.51 2.38 18.17
N LEU A 139 -2.76 2.46 18.63
CA LEU A 139 -3.10 2.24 20.03
C LEU A 139 -2.76 0.80 20.48
N VAL A 140 -3.05 -0.19 19.65
CA VAL A 140 -2.68 -1.59 19.91
C VAL A 140 -1.16 -1.76 19.92
N THR A 141 -0.43 -1.24 18.93
CA THR A 141 1.04 -1.41 18.89
C THR A 141 1.78 -0.60 19.94
N SER A 142 1.23 0.50 20.46
CA SER A 142 1.86 1.32 21.53
C SER A 142 2.18 0.54 22.82
N THR A 143 1.60 -0.65 22.99
CA THR A 143 1.91 -1.59 24.09
C THR A 143 3.24 -2.34 23.92
N THR A 144 3.83 -2.34 22.72
CA THR A 144 5.01 -3.15 22.35
C THR A 144 6.02 -2.40 21.48
N VAL A 145 5.59 -1.37 20.75
CA VAL A 145 6.39 -0.47 19.92
C VAL A 145 6.43 0.89 20.60
N GLU A 146 7.60 1.52 20.69
CA GLU A 146 7.72 2.86 21.26
C GLU A 146 6.86 3.89 20.50
N THR A 147 6.17 4.77 21.25
CA THR A 147 5.40 5.91 20.72
C THR A 147 6.29 7.11 20.35
N ARG A 148 7.61 6.99 20.53
CA ARG A 148 8.60 8.02 20.22
C ARG A 148 8.93 8.02 18.74
N GLY A 149 9.17 9.22 18.19
CA GLY A 149 9.58 9.38 16.79
C GLY A 149 10.82 8.56 16.43
N LEU A 150 10.84 8.07 15.19
CA LEU A 150 11.90 7.23 14.64
C LEU A 150 13.31 7.85 14.77
N TYR A 151 13.42 9.18 14.82
CA TYR A 151 14.67 9.93 14.94
C TYR A 151 14.69 10.83 16.17
N SER A 152 15.76 10.74 16.96
CA SER A 152 15.99 11.59 18.12
C SER A 152 16.55 12.95 17.67
N MET A 153 15.74 14.00 17.82
CA MET A 153 16.07 15.40 17.51
C MET A 153 15.44 16.36 18.55
N PRO A 154 15.93 17.61 18.68
CA PRO A 154 15.27 18.64 19.47
C PRO A 154 13.84 18.91 18.98
N CYS A 155 12.98 19.44 19.86
CA CYS A 155 11.66 19.91 19.46
C CYS A 155 11.76 21.37 18.96
N TYR A 156 11.35 21.62 17.73
CA TYR A 156 11.36 22.95 17.10
C TYR A 156 9.93 23.50 16.96
N SER A 157 9.11 23.33 18.00
CA SER A 157 7.67 23.56 17.92
C SER A 157 7.28 25.04 18.01
N ALA A 158 7.81 25.75 19.00
CA ALA A 158 7.33 27.08 19.40
C ALA A 158 7.95 28.27 18.63
N GLU A 159 9.07 28.06 17.93
CA GLU A 159 9.77 29.13 17.20
C GLU A 159 9.28 29.25 15.76
N LEU A 160 9.13 30.50 15.28
CA LEU A 160 8.98 30.77 13.86
C LEU A 160 10.26 30.35 13.12
N PRO A 161 10.15 29.73 11.93
CA PRO A 161 11.33 29.35 11.16
C PRO A 161 12.09 30.61 10.73
N SER A 162 13.41 30.58 10.91
CA SER A 162 14.28 31.68 10.51
C SER A 162 14.38 31.80 8.98
N TRP A 163 14.79 32.95 8.47
CA TRP A 163 14.82 33.20 7.03
C TRP A 163 15.87 32.32 6.32
N GLU A 164 16.97 31.98 7.00
CA GLU A 164 18.03 31.07 6.55
C GLU A 164 17.47 29.65 6.29
N ILE A 165 16.63 29.11 7.19
CA ILE A 165 16.04 27.77 7.00
C ILE A 165 14.90 27.77 5.95
N ILE A 166 14.24 28.92 5.74
CA ILE A 166 13.29 29.12 4.64
C ILE A 166 14.01 29.17 3.28
N LEU A 167 15.11 29.91 3.15
CA LEU A 167 15.92 29.93 1.94
C LEU A 167 16.52 28.55 1.66
N TRP A 168 17.05 27.87 2.68
CA TRP A 168 17.49 26.48 2.57
C TRP A 168 16.37 25.59 2.03
N ALA A 169 15.17 25.65 2.59
CA ALA A 169 14.02 24.86 2.14
C ALA A 169 13.70 25.06 0.65
N ALA A 170 13.66 26.31 0.19
CA ALA A 170 13.40 26.66 -1.20
C ALA A 170 14.50 26.14 -2.16
N MET A 171 15.77 26.15 -1.74
CA MET A 171 16.89 25.67 -2.53
C MET A 171 17.06 24.15 -2.52
N ILE A 172 16.88 23.49 -1.37
CA ILE A 172 17.08 22.04 -1.24
C ILE A 172 15.92 21.26 -1.86
N GLY A 173 14.70 21.79 -1.84
CA GLY A 173 13.51 21.14 -2.40
C GLY A 173 13.73 20.62 -3.82
N PRO A 174 14.07 21.47 -4.80
CA PRO A 174 14.29 21.04 -6.18
C PRO A 174 15.38 19.98 -6.34
N VAL A 175 16.47 20.06 -5.56
CA VAL A 175 17.60 19.13 -5.61
C VAL A 175 17.24 17.78 -4.97
N ALA A 176 16.55 17.79 -3.83
CA ALA A 176 16.04 16.59 -3.17
C ALA A 176 14.95 15.89 -3.99
N GLY A 177 14.06 16.65 -4.64
CA GLY A 177 13.08 16.12 -5.58
C GLY A 177 13.72 15.49 -6.81
N LEU A 178 14.75 16.13 -7.39
CA LEU A 178 15.55 15.55 -8.46
C LEU A 178 16.25 14.25 -8.02
N GLY A 179 16.88 14.25 -6.85
CA GLY A 179 17.52 13.06 -6.27
C GLY A 179 16.54 11.91 -6.04
N ALA A 180 15.35 12.20 -5.53
CA ALA A 180 14.28 11.22 -5.33
C ALA A 180 13.73 10.68 -6.67
N ALA A 181 13.53 11.55 -7.67
CA ALA A 181 13.10 11.14 -9.00
C ALA A 181 14.18 10.30 -9.71
N ALA A 182 15.46 10.60 -9.51
CA ALA A 182 16.58 9.80 -10.00
C ALA A 182 16.65 8.43 -9.29
N PHE A 183 16.56 8.39 -7.95
CA PHE A 183 16.53 7.14 -7.18
C PHE A 183 15.33 6.25 -7.56
N ARG A 184 14.13 6.83 -7.71
CA ARG A 184 12.92 6.11 -8.13
C ARG A 184 13.05 5.55 -9.56
N ARG A 185 13.71 6.27 -10.48
CA ARG A 185 14.06 5.75 -11.81
C ARG A 185 15.12 4.64 -11.73
N PHE A 186 16.13 4.80 -10.89
CA PHE A 186 17.21 3.81 -10.72
C PHE A 186 16.69 2.49 -10.14
N ILE A 187 15.81 2.53 -9.12
CA ILE A 187 15.12 1.34 -8.65
C ILE A 187 14.35 0.68 -9.80
N LYS A 188 13.46 1.41 -10.50
CA LYS A 188 12.69 0.82 -11.62
C LYS A 188 13.54 0.26 -12.76
N PHE A 189 14.67 0.89 -13.06
CA PHE A 189 15.66 0.38 -14.01
C PHE A 189 16.25 -0.94 -13.53
N VAL A 190 16.72 -1.00 -12.28
CA VAL A 190 17.29 -2.20 -11.66
C VAL A 190 16.25 -3.31 -11.45
N GLU A 191 14.97 -2.97 -11.25
CA GLU A 191 13.87 -3.93 -11.26
C GLU A 191 13.66 -4.61 -12.62
N GLY A 192 14.06 -3.98 -13.73
CA GLY A 192 14.08 -4.59 -15.07
C GLY A 192 15.20 -5.61 -15.27
N PHE A 193 16.20 -5.62 -14.38
CA PHE A 193 17.25 -6.65 -14.30
C PHE A 193 16.96 -7.67 -13.18
N LYS A 194 15.71 -7.75 -12.69
CA LYS A 194 15.31 -8.88 -11.85
C LYS A 194 15.60 -10.19 -12.59
N PRO A 195 16.09 -11.23 -11.90
CA PRO A 195 16.49 -12.42 -12.61
C PRO A 195 15.25 -13.13 -13.18
N TYR A 196 15.34 -13.51 -14.45
CA TYR A 196 14.28 -14.21 -15.21
C TYR A 196 14.79 -15.55 -15.74
N GLY A 197 15.82 -16.12 -15.11
CA GLY A 197 16.37 -17.42 -15.45
C GLY A 197 15.39 -18.52 -15.03
N ARG A 198 14.38 -18.76 -15.86
CA ARG A 198 13.46 -19.89 -15.75
C ARG A 198 14.00 -21.07 -16.55
N PHE A 199 13.55 -22.27 -16.21
CA PHE A 199 13.77 -23.43 -17.07
C PHE A 199 12.68 -23.50 -18.14
N PRO A 200 13.02 -23.86 -19.39
CA PRO A 200 12.01 -24.22 -20.38
C PRO A 200 11.23 -25.44 -19.85
N LEU A 201 9.93 -25.45 -20.08
CA LEU A 201 9.02 -26.49 -19.62
C LEU A 201 8.54 -27.29 -20.84
N GLU A 202 9.07 -28.50 -21.00
CA GLU A 202 8.69 -29.42 -22.08
C GLU A 202 7.19 -29.75 -22.01
N PHE A 203 6.54 -29.88 -23.17
CA PHE A 203 5.09 -30.16 -23.28
C PHE A 203 4.69 -31.42 -22.50
N ALA A 204 5.50 -32.48 -22.56
CA ALA A 204 5.32 -33.68 -21.77
C ALA A 204 5.31 -33.42 -20.25
N ALA A 205 6.21 -32.56 -19.76
CA ALA A 205 6.46 -32.31 -18.35
C ALA A 205 5.44 -31.38 -17.66
N ALA A 206 4.66 -30.61 -18.41
CA ALA A 206 3.65 -29.69 -17.87
C ALA A 206 2.42 -30.43 -17.30
N ASN A 207 1.98 -30.06 -16.09
CA ASN A 207 0.92 -30.70 -15.32
C ASN A 207 -0.26 -29.76 -15.09
N VAL A 208 -1.43 -30.32 -14.77
CA VAL A 208 -2.58 -29.52 -14.30
C VAL A 208 -2.24 -28.88 -12.95
N GLY A 209 -2.38 -27.56 -12.87
CA GLY A 209 -1.96 -26.72 -11.75
C GLY A 209 -0.64 -25.96 -11.98
N ASP A 210 0.15 -26.29 -13.01
CA ASP A 210 1.39 -25.56 -13.29
C ASP A 210 1.11 -24.15 -13.83
N ASN A 211 1.73 -23.14 -13.20
CA ASN A 211 1.85 -21.80 -13.74
C ASN A 211 2.98 -21.77 -14.79
N VAL A 212 2.67 -21.29 -15.99
CA VAL A 212 3.59 -21.25 -17.13
C VAL A 212 3.59 -19.87 -17.75
N TRP A 213 4.76 -19.45 -18.23
CA TRP A 213 4.92 -18.20 -18.97
C TRP A 213 5.07 -18.49 -20.45
N LEU A 214 4.16 -17.92 -21.24
CA LEU A 214 4.15 -18.05 -22.69
C LEU A 214 4.65 -16.74 -23.30
N THR A 215 5.60 -16.84 -24.22
CA THR A 215 6.12 -15.74 -25.04
C THR A 215 5.39 -15.76 -26.38
N ARG A 216 4.48 -14.80 -26.60
CA ARG A 216 3.68 -14.68 -27.82
C ARG A 216 4.15 -13.49 -28.66
N ASP A 217 4.10 -13.60 -29.98
CA ASP A 217 4.17 -12.45 -30.88
C ASP A 217 2.76 -12.11 -31.37
N ALA A 218 2.32 -10.87 -31.15
CA ALA A 218 1.17 -10.30 -31.85
C ALA A 218 1.62 -9.06 -32.64
N ASN A 219 1.45 -9.10 -33.96
CA ASN A 219 1.74 -7.98 -34.88
C ASN A 219 3.17 -7.43 -34.78
N GLY A 220 4.18 -8.29 -34.56
CA GLY A 220 5.59 -7.91 -34.42
C GLY A 220 5.92 -7.32 -33.04
N SER A 221 5.05 -7.54 -32.05
CA SER A 221 5.25 -7.14 -30.66
C SER A 221 5.26 -8.38 -29.78
N ILE A 222 6.46 -8.82 -29.42
CA ILE A 222 6.66 -9.94 -28.49
C ILE A 222 6.24 -9.52 -27.08
N TYR A 223 5.29 -10.24 -26.49
CA TYR A 223 4.85 -10.07 -25.11
C TYR A 223 4.90 -11.40 -24.35
N ARG A 224 4.95 -11.30 -23.02
CA ARG A 224 4.95 -12.46 -22.12
C ARG A 224 3.69 -12.45 -21.27
N GLU A 225 2.98 -13.56 -21.28
CA GLU A 225 1.73 -13.79 -20.56
C GLU A 225 1.96 -14.89 -19.51
N GLN A 226 1.29 -14.79 -18.36
CA GLN A 226 1.32 -15.85 -17.35
C GLN A 226 -0.02 -16.57 -17.27
N VAL A 227 -0.02 -17.83 -17.67
CA VAL A 227 -1.20 -18.69 -17.69
C VAL A 227 -1.06 -19.83 -16.68
N ALA A 228 -2.19 -20.40 -16.26
CA ALA A 228 -2.23 -21.64 -15.50
C ALA A 228 -2.69 -22.78 -16.41
N VAL A 229 -2.09 -23.96 -16.28
CA VAL A 229 -2.54 -25.18 -16.96
C VAL A 229 -3.74 -25.75 -16.21
N VAL A 230 -4.93 -25.69 -16.82
CA VAL A 230 -6.20 -26.07 -16.18
C VAL A 230 -6.64 -27.49 -16.53
N ARG A 231 -6.26 -28.00 -17.70
CA ARG A 231 -6.56 -29.37 -18.14
C ARG A 231 -5.50 -29.86 -19.12
N LYS A 232 -5.29 -31.17 -19.17
CA LYS A 232 -4.49 -31.87 -20.19
C LYS A 232 -5.30 -33.07 -20.67
N ALA A 233 -5.52 -33.19 -21.98
CA ALA A 233 -6.34 -34.25 -22.57
C ALA A 233 -5.96 -34.46 -24.04
N ASP A 234 -5.95 -35.71 -24.50
CA ASP A 234 -5.89 -36.10 -25.92
C ASP A 234 -4.78 -35.44 -26.77
N GLY A 235 -3.63 -35.14 -26.14
CA GLY A 235 -2.49 -34.49 -26.80
C GLY A 235 -2.52 -32.96 -26.82
N LEU A 236 -3.46 -32.34 -26.08
CA LEU A 236 -3.61 -30.90 -25.92
C LEU A 236 -3.45 -30.47 -24.46
N ILE A 237 -2.94 -29.24 -24.27
CA ILE A 237 -2.91 -28.54 -22.98
C ILE A 237 -3.88 -27.36 -23.04
N PHE A 238 -4.74 -27.25 -22.02
CA PHE A 238 -5.69 -26.16 -21.86
C PHE A 238 -5.12 -25.17 -20.84
N VAL A 239 -4.84 -23.96 -21.28
CA VAL A 239 -4.29 -22.87 -20.46
C VAL A 239 -5.33 -21.79 -20.18
N GLN A 240 -5.21 -21.06 -19.08
CA GLN A 240 -6.13 -19.98 -18.72
C GLN A 240 -5.38 -18.80 -18.09
N ASP A 241 -5.70 -17.57 -18.50
CA ASP A 241 -5.20 -16.35 -17.85
C ASP A 241 -5.74 -16.19 -16.41
N ARG A 242 -4.92 -15.61 -15.53
CA ARG A 242 -5.23 -15.34 -14.12
C ARG A 242 -6.46 -14.47 -13.88
N LEU A 243 -6.91 -13.67 -14.85
CA LEU A 243 -8.13 -12.87 -14.69
C LEU A 243 -9.41 -13.70 -14.90
N GLY A 244 -9.29 -14.99 -15.21
CA GLY A 244 -10.43 -15.89 -15.42
C GLY A 244 -11.01 -15.81 -16.82
N GLY A 245 -10.14 -15.68 -17.83
CA GLY A 245 -10.52 -15.73 -19.25
C GLY A 245 -11.12 -17.09 -19.66
N GLN A 246 -11.52 -17.24 -20.92
CA GLN A 246 -11.83 -18.57 -21.45
C GLN A 246 -10.55 -19.43 -21.47
N PRO A 247 -10.64 -20.76 -21.24
CA PRO A 247 -9.52 -21.65 -21.49
C PRO A 247 -9.17 -21.65 -22.99
N GLU A 248 -7.87 -21.60 -23.28
CA GLU A 248 -7.29 -21.67 -24.62
C GLU A 248 -6.63 -23.05 -24.82
N GLU A 249 -6.77 -23.61 -26.02
CA GLU A 249 -6.25 -24.94 -26.36
C GLU A 249 -4.91 -24.77 -27.10
N LEU A 250 -3.86 -25.45 -26.64
CA LEU A 250 -2.52 -25.45 -27.24
C LEU A 250 -2.06 -26.87 -27.54
N ASP A 251 -1.51 -27.09 -28.73
CA ASP A 251 -0.80 -28.32 -29.09
C ASP A 251 0.71 -28.24 -28.77
N GLU A 252 1.44 -29.33 -29.01
CA GLU A 252 2.88 -29.42 -28.72
C GLU A 252 3.71 -28.43 -29.58
N THR A 253 3.29 -28.17 -30.82
CA THR A 253 3.90 -27.20 -31.75
C THR A 253 3.67 -25.76 -31.28
N ASP A 254 2.46 -25.43 -30.84
CA ASP A 254 2.13 -24.10 -30.31
C ASP A 254 2.86 -23.84 -28.99
N TRP A 255 3.01 -24.88 -28.15
CA TRP A 255 3.73 -24.82 -26.88
C TRP A 255 5.23 -24.57 -27.06
N GLU A 256 5.87 -25.23 -28.03
CA GLU A 256 7.28 -24.97 -28.38
C GLU A 256 7.47 -23.58 -29.00
N GLN A 257 6.58 -23.15 -29.91
CA GLN A 257 6.61 -21.81 -30.50
C GLN A 257 6.43 -20.70 -29.43
N ALA A 258 5.57 -20.94 -28.45
CA ALA A 258 5.35 -20.03 -27.32
C ALA A 258 6.50 -20.01 -26.29
N GLN A 259 7.55 -20.82 -26.47
CA GLN A 259 8.73 -20.90 -25.60
C GLN A 259 8.37 -20.99 -24.10
N ALA A 260 7.54 -21.97 -23.75
CA ALA A 260 7.00 -22.15 -22.41
C ALA A 260 8.10 -22.18 -21.31
N GLU A 261 8.07 -21.20 -20.42
CA GLU A 261 8.95 -21.11 -19.23
C GLU A 261 8.17 -21.48 -17.96
N GLY A 262 8.73 -22.36 -17.12
CA GLY A 262 8.14 -22.66 -15.81
C GLY A 262 8.26 -21.48 -14.83
N ASP A 263 7.29 -21.31 -13.91
CA ASP A 263 7.18 -20.10 -13.06
C ASP A 263 8.47 -19.69 -12.29
N ARG A 264 9.26 -20.69 -11.87
CA ARG A 264 10.44 -20.54 -10.99
C ARG A 264 11.66 -19.99 -11.72
N ASP A 265 11.98 -18.72 -11.44
CA ASP A 265 13.32 -18.16 -11.66
C ASP A 265 14.33 -18.82 -10.71
N TRP A 266 15.30 -19.59 -11.23
CA TRP A 266 16.40 -20.13 -10.43
C TRP A 266 17.53 -19.12 -10.20
N THR A 267 17.64 -18.06 -11.00
CA THR A 267 18.77 -17.13 -10.92
C THR A 267 18.77 -16.25 -9.66
N ILE A 268 17.64 -16.06 -8.99
CA ILE A 268 17.57 -15.52 -7.61
C ILE A 268 18.50 -16.26 -6.62
N LEU A 269 18.69 -17.57 -6.78
CA LEU A 269 19.53 -18.42 -5.92
C LEU A 269 21.03 -18.08 -6.02
N ILE A 270 21.45 -17.30 -7.03
CA ILE A 270 22.84 -16.84 -7.19
C ILE A 270 22.93 -15.32 -6.94
N PHE A 271 22.08 -14.52 -7.58
CA PHE A 271 22.19 -13.06 -7.51
C PHE A 271 21.87 -12.49 -6.12
N MET A 272 20.94 -13.09 -5.37
CA MET A 272 20.60 -12.60 -4.03
C MET A 272 21.66 -12.95 -2.97
N PRO A 273 22.19 -14.19 -2.87
CA PRO A 273 23.32 -14.46 -1.98
C PRO A 273 24.56 -13.61 -2.34
N LEU A 274 24.83 -13.40 -3.64
CA LEU A 274 25.95 -12.57 -4.09
C LEU A 274 25.82 -11.09 -3.67
N SER A 275 24.67 -10.46 -3.89
CA SER A 275 24.45 -9.06 -3.49
C SER A 275 24.52 -8.87 -1.97
N PHE A 276 24.05 -9.86 -1.21
CA PHE A 276 24.17 -9.87 0.26
C PHE A 276 25.60 -10.16 0.76
N VAL A 277 26.43 -10.92 0.02
CA VAL A 277 27.87 -11.03 0.29
C VAL A 277 28.58 -9.68 0.07
N VAL A 278 28.25 -8.95 -1.01
CA VAL A 278 28.80 -7.60 -1.23
C VAL A 278 28.41 -6.65 -0.09
N LEU A 279 27.14 -6.65 0.32
CA LEU A 279 26.67 -5.90 1.50
C LEU A 279 27.37 -6.34 2.79
N ALA A 280 27.60 -7.65 2.98
CA ALA A 280 28.33 -8.19 4.14
C ALA A 280 29.80 -7.74 4.19
N VAL A 281 30.47 -7.59 3.03
CA VAL A 281 31.84 -7.07 2.93
C VAL A 281 31.87 -5.57 3.23
N LEU A 282 31.05 -4.76 2.55
CA LEU A 282 31.04 -3.30 2.70
C LEU A 282 30.62 -2.86 4.12
N SER A 283 29.69 -3.58 4.74
CA SER A 283 29.22 -3.27 6.10
C SER A 283 30.25 -3.49 7.21
N ARG A 284 31.38 -4.18 6.95
CA ARG A 284 32.50 -4.27 7.91
C ARG A 284 33.13 -2.90 8.16
N THR A 285 33.26 -2.09 7.11
CA THR A 285 33.78 -0.72 7.19
C THR A 285 32.66 0.29 7.45
N TYR A 286 31.47 0.01 6.91
CA TYR A 286 30.32 0.93 6.92
C TYR A 286 29.03 0.28 7.46
N PRO A 287 28.91 0.03 8.78
CA PRO A 287 27.75 -0.63 9.36
C PRO A 287 26.40 0.07 9.08
N SER A 288 26.42 1.39 8.86
CA SER A 288 25.25 2.20 8.51
C SER A 288 24.60 1.86 7.16
N LEU A 289 25.24 1.02 6.34
CA LEU A 289 24.63 0.47 5.12
C LEU A 289 23.58 -0.62 5.42
N LEU A 290 23.65 -1.29 6.58
CA LEU A 290 22.75 -2.39 6.94
C LEU A 290 21.32 -1.93 7.24
N GLY A 291 20.37 -2.86 7.09
CA GLY A 291 18.98 -2.68 7.46
C GLY A 291 18.27 -1.57 6.67
N ASN A 292 17.20 -1.04 7.26
CA ASN A 292 16.30 -0.10 6.59
C ASN A 292 16.85 1.32 6.36
N GLY A 293 18.06 1.64 6.83
CA GLY A 293 18.67 2.96 6.67
C GLY A 293 18.43 3.96 7.82
N ARG A 294 17.68 3.60 8.87
CA ARG A 294 17.48 4.46 10.07
C ARG A 294 18.82 5.00 10.60
N ALA A 295 19.82 4.14 10.73
CA ALA A 295 21.14 4.50 11.25
C ALA A 295 21.88 5.52 10.36
N LEU A 296 21.76 5.43 9.03
CA LEU A 296 22.36 6.41 8.11
C LEU A 296 21.65 7.76 8.21
N ALA A 297 20.31 7.75 8.24
CA ALA A 297 19.51 8.97 8.42
C ALA A 297 19.89 9.70 9.71
N GLU A 298 20.02 8.97 10.83
CA GLU A 298 20.38 9.53 12.13
C GLU A 298 21.81 10.08 12.18
N ILE A 299 22.79 9.38 11.56
CA ILE A 299 24.16 9.86 11.41
C ILE A 299 24.22 11.17 10.61
N ALA A 300 23.40 11.30 9.56
CA ALA A 300 23.30 12.51 8.74
C ALA A 300 22.59 13.66 9.47
N MET A 301 21.46 13.40 10.15
CA MET A 301 20.73 14.39 10.95
C MET A 301 21.60 14.94 12.09
N LYS A 302 22.40 14.09 12.74
CA LYS A 302 23.33 14.48 13.82
C LYS A 302 24.73 14.93 13.31
N ARG A 303 24.92 15.09 11.99
CA ARG A 303 26.19 15.42 11.30
C ARG A 303 27.45 14.71 11.86
N GLN A 304 27.33 13.44 12.27
CA GLN A 304 28.38 12.72 13.02
C GLN A 304 29.58 12.24 12.17
N ARG A 305 29.62 12.55 10.87
CA ARG A 305 30.65 12.07 9.94
C ARG A 305 31.01 13.15 8.93
N GLN A 306 32.28 13.14 8.52
CA GLN A 306 32.81 14.06 7.51
C GLN A 306 32.03 13.94 6.18
N THR A 307 31.87 15.07 5.50
CA THR A 307 31.01 15.25 4.32
C THR A 307 31.32 14.26 3.19
N TRP A 308 32.59 13.93 2.95
CA TRP A 308 32.99 12.96 1.93
C TRP A 308 32.54 11.52 2.28
N VAL A 309 32.56 11.16 3.57
CA VAL A 309 32.05 9.86 4.05
C VAL A 309 30.55 9.79 3.82
N LEU A 310 29.81 10.87 4.12
CA LEU A 310 28.38 10.96 3.84
C LEU A 310 28.09 10.85 2.34
N GLY A 311 28.87 11.51 1.48
CA GLY A 311 28.75 11.42 0.02
C GLY A 311 28.95 10.00 -0.51
N MET A 312 29.96 9.29 -0.01
CA MET A 312 30.19 7.88 -0.34
C MET A 312 29.07 6.98 0.23
N LEU A 313 28.60 7.22 1.46
CA LEU A 313 27.50 6.45 2.08
C LEU A 313 26.16 6.66 1.36
N LEU A 314 25.88 7.85 0.83
CA LEU A 314 24.72 8.15 -0.01
C LEU A 314 24.69 7.23 -1.24
N VAL A 315 25.79 7.18 -1.98
CA VAL A 315 25.93 6.34 -3.18
C VAL A 315 25.87 4.86 -2.80
N LEU A 316 26.65 4.42 -1.81
CA LEU A 316 26.66 3.01 -1.39
C LEU A 316 25.30 2.54 -0.86
N LYS A 317 24.54 3.37 -0.14
CA LYS A 317 23.20 2.99 0.34
C LYS A 317 22.20 2.87 -0.81
N ALA A 318 22.24 3.79 -1.77
CA ALA A 318 21.40 3.70 -2.97
C ALA A 318 21.73 2.42 -3.78
N LEU A 319 23.01 2.14 -4.01
CA LEU A 319 23.48 0.94 -4.71
C LEU A 319 23.12 -0.35 -3.97
N MET A 320 23.31 -0.44 -2.66
CA MET A 320 22.97 -1.66 -1.89
C MET A 320 21.45 -1.90 -1.79
N THR A 321 20.65 -0.84 -1.73
CA THR A 321 19.18 -0.95 -1.76
C THR A 321 18.71 -1.42 -3.14
N ALA A 322 19.24 -0.83 -4.22
CA ALA A 322 18.95 -1.26 -5.58
C ALA A 322 19.42 -2.69 -5.85
N ALA A 323 20.64 -3.06 -5.46
CA ALA A 323 21.19 -4.40 -5.68
C ALA A 323 20.39 -5.50 -4.98
N ALA A 324 19.84 -5.25 -3.78
CA ALA A 324 18.96 -6.21 -3.11
C ALA A 324 17.62 -6.39 -3.86
N ILE A 325 16.96 -5.30 -4.25
CA ILE A 325 15.68 -5.33 -4.97
C ILE A 325 15.84 -5.89 -6.39
N GLY A 326 16.93 -5.53 -7.08
CA GLY A 326 17.33 -6.05 -8.39
C GLY A 326 17.72 -7.52 -8.36
N ALA A 327 18.36 -7.99 -7.30
CA ALA A 327 18.56 -9.42 -7.08
C ALA A 327 17.26 -10.18 -6.72
N GLY A 328 16.11 -9.50 -6.74
CA GLY A 328 14.79 -10.12 -6.56
C GLY A 328 14.23 -10.04 -5.15
N ALA A 329 14.82 -9.30 -4.20
CA ALA A 329 14.24 -9.16 -2.86
C ALA A 329 12.91 -8.37 -2.89
N ALA A 330 11.90 -8.85 -2.17
CA ALA A 330 10.74 -8.01 -1.83
C ALA A 330 11.07 -7.17 -0.60
N GLY A 331 10.62 -5.91 -0.58
CA GLY A 331 10.92 -4.97 0.50
C GLY A 331 10.60 -3.53 0.12
N GLY A 332 10.56 -2.65 1.12
CA GLY A 332 10.22 -1.24 0.94
C GLY A 332 11.41 -0.34 0.59
N THR A 333 11.11 0.86 0.06
CA THR A 333 12.09 1.91 -0.27
C THR A 333 11.84 3.23 0.48
N LEU A 334 10.85 3.27 1.37
CA LEU A 334 10.44 4.46 2.15
C LEU A 334 11.56 4.85 3.11
N THR A 335 11.97 3.93 3.99
CA THR A 335 13.03 4.22 4.98
C THR A 335 14.42 4.40 4.36
N PRO A 336 14.81 3.67 3.29
CA PRO A 336 15.95 4.04 2.45
C PRO A 336 15.85 5.47 1.88
N SER A 337 14.69 5.89 1.35
CA SER A 337 14.50 7.24 0.79
C SER A 337 14.68 8.34 1.84
N VAL A 338 14.18 8.14 3.07
CA VAL A 338 14.46 9.06 4.19
C VAL A 338 15.96 9.16 4.45
N SER A 339 16.68 8.04 4.46
CA SER A 339 18.12 8.03 4.70
C SER A 339 18.93 8.71 3.59
N LEU A 340 18.52 8.57 2.33
CA LEU A 340 19.16 9.24 1.19
C LEU A 340 18.88 10.75 1.23
N GLY A 341 17.64 11.17 1.44
CA GLY A 341 17.28 12.58 1.58
C GLY A 341 17.96 13.27 2.76
N ALA A 342 18.00 12.61 3.93
CA ALA A 342 18.72 13.14 5.09
C ALA A 342 20.23 13.28 4.85
N THR A 343 20.85 12.29 4.19
CA THR A 343 22.28 12.32 3.85
C THR A 343 22.59 13.41 2.82
N LEU A 344 21.74 13.57 1.80
CA LEU A 344 21.83 14.64 0.80
C LEU A 344 21.73 16.03 1.45
N GLY A 345 20.78 16.21 2.38
CA GLY A 345 20.60 17.43 3.15
C GLY A 345 21.79 17.76 4.05
N ALA A 346 22.39 16.77 4.70
CA ALA A 346 23.60 16.95 5.49
C ALA A 346 24.81 17.35 4.63
N ILE A 347 25.02 16.70 3.47
CA ILE A 347 26.10 17.02 2.54
C ILE A 347 25.97 18.45 2.01
N LEU A 348 24.81 18.78 1.44
CA LEU A 348 24.57 20.08 0.83
C LEU A 348 24.43 21.20 1.87
N GLY A 349 24.01 20.89 3.09
CA GLY A 349 23.92 21.84 4.20
C GLY A 349 25.28 22.23 4.74
N GLU A 350 26.21 21.28 4.85
CA GLU A 350 27.61 21.57 5.21
C GLU A 350 28.30 22.40 4.11
N ILE A 351 28.04 22.09 2.84
CA ILE A 351 28.52 22.87 1.69
C ILE A 351 27.95 24.30 1.72
N TYR A 352 26.65 24.47 1.95
CA TYR A 352 26.02 25.79 2.05
C TYR A 352 26.62 26.62 3.19
N GLN A 353 26.81 26.01 4.36
CA GLN A 353 27.46 26.65 5.50
C GLN A 353 28.94 26.97 5.27
N SER A 354 29.64 26.21 4.41
CA SER A 354 31.05 26.44 4.06
C SER A 354 31.25 27.61 3.10
N TYR A 355 30.30 27.86 2.19
CA TYR A 355 30.42 28.91 1.16
C TYR A 355 29.63 30.19 1.47
N LEU A 356 28.54 30.11 2.22
CA LEU A 356 27.64 31.22 2.54
C LEU A 356 27.24 31.19 4.04
N PRO A 357 28.20 31.30 4.97
CA PRO A 357 27.96 31.13 6.40
C PRO A 357 26.92 32.10 6.97
N ASP A 358 26.90 33.36 6.50
CA ASP A 358 25.96 34.40 6.98
C ASP A 358 24.50 34.18 6.51
N TRP A 359 24.27 33.23 5.58
CA TRP A 359 22.96 32.91 5.01
C TRP A 359 22.49 31.50 5.39
N ALA A 360 23.37 30.69 5.99
CA ALA A 360 23.14 29.28 6.26
C ALA A 360 22.79 29.03 7.74
N PRO A 361 21.78 28.19 8.05
CA PRO A 361 21.48 27.79 9.43
C PRO A 361 22.69 27.09 10.08
N ALA A 362 23.34 27.78 11.04
CA ALA A 362 24.60 27.32 11.62
C ALA A 362 24.47 25.96 12.32
N GLN A 363 25.06 24.91 11.72
CA GLN A 363 25.05 23.52 12.20
C GLN A 363 23.66 22.91 12.43
N ASP A 364 22.60 23.47 11.83
CA ASP A 364 21.21 23.09 12.12
C ASP A 364 20.86 21.67 11.62
N PRO A 365 20.36 20.76 12.48
CA PRO A 365 19.81 19.46 12.10
C PRO A 365 18.58 19.55 11.18
N ARG A 366 17.76 20.61 11.29
CA ARG A 366 16.55 20.81 10.47
C ARG A 366 16.85 20.74 8.98
N MET A 367 18.05 21.16 8.56
CA MET A 367 18.47 21.14 7.15
C MET A 367 18.38 19.74 6.53
N SER A 368 18.79 18.71 7.29
CA SER A 368 18.73 17.30 6.89
C SER A 368 17.28 16.78 6.86
N VAL A 369 16.43 17.20 7.80
CA VAL A 369 15.01 16.79 7.89
C VAL A 369 14.18 17.37 6.75
N VAL A 370 14.38 18.66 6.45
CA VAL A 370 13.73 19.38 5.36
C VAL A 370 14.06 18.72 4.00
N SER A 371 15.33 18.32 3.81
CA SER A 371 15.74 17.54 2.64
C SER A 371 15.11 16.15 2.60
N ALA A 372 15.06 15.45 3.74
CA ALA A 372 14.44 14.13 3.85
C ALA A 372 12.93 14.14 3.53
N ALA A 373 12.20 15.16 3.97
CA ALA A 373 10.77 15.34 3.68
C ALA A 373 10.53 15.57 2.19
N ALA A 374 11.30 16.49 1.58
CA ALA A 374 11.25 16.78 0.15
C ALA A 374 11.58 15.54 -0.71
N PHE A 375 12.60 14.77 -0.31
CA PHE A 375 12.99 13.53 -0.98
C PHE A 375 11.89 12.47 -0.86
N LEU A 376 11.36 12.25 0.36
CA LEU A 376 10.35 11.21 0.61
C LEU A 376 9.04 11.49 -0.13
N ALA A 377 8.54 12.74 -0.09
CA ALA A 377 7.35 13.19 -0.80
C ALA A 377 7.37 12.81 -2.30
N VAL A 378 8.50 13.04 -2.96
CA VAL A 378 8.68 12.70 -4.39
C VAL A 378 8.91 11.20 -4.58
N ALA A 379 9.68 10.54 -3.72
CA ALA A 379 9.94 9.10 -3.80
C ALA A 379 8.65 8.27 -3.70
N MET A 380 7.81 8.57 -2.70
CA MET A 380 6.50 7.94 -2.50
C MET A 380 5.42 8.40 -3.49
N ASN A 381 5.64 9.49 -4.23
CA ASN A 381 4.63 10.14 -5.08
C ASN A 381 3.39 10.65 -4.31
N SER A 382 3.56 10.97 -3.02
CA SER A 382 2.49 11.36 -2.09
C SER A 382 3.00 12.48 -1.18
N PRO A 383 2.87 13.76 -1.63
CA PRO A 383 3.50 14.88 -0.96
C PRO A 383 3.05 15.12 0.48
N VAL A 384 1.75 15.00 0.79
CA VAL A 384 1.22 15.34 2.11
C VAL A 384 1.49 14.22 3.11
N THR A 385 1.41 12.97 2.68
CA THR A 385 1.84 11.80 3.45
C THR A 385 3.34 11.85 3.72
N GLY A 386 4.18 12.13 2.72
CA GLY A 386 5.63 12.22 2.91
C GLY A 386 6.05 13.36 3.85
N LEU A 387 5.32 14.48 3.83
CA LEU A 387 5.48 15.60 4.76
C LEU A 387 5.17 15.19 6.20
N TRP A 388 3.95 14.67 6.46
CA TRP A 388 3.52 14.28 7.80
C TRP A 388 4.30 13.08 8.35
N LEU A 389 4.72 12.16 7.49
CA LEU A 389 5.51 11.00 7.90
C LEU A 389 6.89 11.40 8.40
N LEU A 390 7.50 12.46 7.86
CA LEU A 390 8.69 13.05 8.45
C LEU A 390 8.41 13.82 9.74
N MET A 391 7.25 14.48 9.90
CA MET A 391 6.87 15.15 11.15
C MET A 391 6.75 14.13 12.30
N GLU A 392 6.01 13.04 12.10
CA GLU A 392 5.86 11.98 13.11
C GLU A 392 7.19 11.21 13.32
N PHE A 393 7.95 10.90 12.26
CA PHE A 393 9.29 10.29 12.41
C PHE A 393 10.28 11.19 13.17
N ALA A 394 10.16 12.51 13.08
CA ALA A 394 10.99 13.48 13.80
C ALA A 394 10.42 13.87 15.19
N ALA A 395 9.28 13.29 15.60
CA ALA A 395 8.53 13.65 16.82
C ALA A 395 8.17 15.14 16.93
N GLN A 396 7.81 15.80 15.83
CA GLN A 396 7.49 17.23 15.78
C GLN A 396 5.99 17.49 15.70
N GLY A 397 5.48 18.39 16.56
CA GLY A 397 4.10 18.91 16.48
C GLY A 397 3.07 18.00 17.15
N ILE A 398 2.00 17.66 16.43
CA ILE A 398 0.96 16.74 16.93
C ILE A 398 1.52 15.31 16.91
N GLY A 399 2.31 14.98 17.91
CA GLY A 399 2.89 13.64 18.08
C GLY A 399 1.82 12.59 18.39
N THR A 400 2.21 11.33 18.19
CA THR A 400 1.40 10.12 18.37
C THR A 400 0.58 10.11 19.66
N GLU A 401 1.17 10.54 20.79
CA GLU A 401 0.47 10.60 22.08
C GLU A 401 -0.64 11.66 22.14
N ALA A 402 -0.47 12.81 21.51
CA ALA A 402 -1.48 13.87 21.49
C ALA A 402 -2.67 13.46 20.60
N PHE A 403 -2.39 12.80 19.47
CA PHE A 403 -3.40 12.22 18.60
C PHE A 403 -4.18 11.08 19.29
N LEU A 404 -3.49 10.15 19.97
CA LEU A 404 -4.15 9.05 20.69
C LEU A 404 -4.97 9.54 21.90
N ALA A 405 -4.48 10.54 22.65
CA ALA A 405 -5.26 11.17 23.72
C ALA A 405 -6.54 11.81 23.18
N ALA A 406 -6.44 12.56 22.08
CA ALA A 406 -7.59 13.17 21.43
C ALA A 406 -8.61 12.12 20.91
N PHE A 407 -8.14 11.01 20.36
CA PHE A 407 -8.98 9.88 19.93
C PHE A 407 -9.70 9.20 21.12
N GLN A 408 -9.11 9.26 22.32
CA GLN A 408 -9.72 8.82 23.58
C GLN A 408 -10.60 9.89 24.25
N GLY A 409 -10.70 11.10 23.67
CA GLY A 409 -11.48 12.23 24.18
C GLY A 409 -10.70 13.23 25.05
N ASP A 410 -9.43 12.98 25.37
CA ASP A 410 -8.57 13.95 26.06
C ASP A 410 -7.96 14.96 25.08
N LEU A 411 -8.60 16.13 24.99
CA LEU A 411 -8.12 17.26 24.20
C LEU A 411 -7.04 18.09 24.92
N ALA A 412 -6.68 17.79 26.18
CA ALA A 412 -5.68 18.57 26.91
C ALA A 412 -4.29 18.45 26.28
N LYS A 413 -3.86 17.22 25.91
CA LYS A 413 -2.60 17.03 25.17
C LYS A 413 -2.61 17.72 23.79
N LEU A 414 -3.75 17.73 23.08
CA LEU A 414 -3.87 18.45 21.80
C LEU A 414 -3.78 19.97 21.97
N ARG A 415 -4.28 20.51 23.10
CA ARG A 415 -4.21 21.94 23.42
C ARG A 415 -2.81 22.36 23.91
N GLN A 416 -2.01 21.42 24.39
CA GLN A 416 -0.63 21.61 24.83
C GLN A 416 0.41 21.24 23.75
N SER A 417 0.02 20.56 22.67
CA SER A 417 0.91 20.31 21.54
C SER A 417 1.07 21.60 20.72
N ASP A 418 2.10 22.37 21.04
CA ASP A 418 2.56 23.48 20.22
C ASP A 418 2.70 23.02 18.76
N GLY A 419 1.85 23.57 17.88
CA GLY A 419 1.86 23.21 16.47
C GLY A 419 3.23 23.54 15.88
N ALA A 420 3.96 22.55 15.36
CA ALA A 420 5.38 22.70 15.05
C ALA A 420 5.67 23.45 13.74
N VAL A 421 5.26 24.72 13.72
CA VAL A 421 5.39 25.67 12.61
C VAL A 421 6.85 25.82 12.18
N GLY A 422 7.80 25.83 13.13
CA GLY A 422 9.25 25.92 12.90
C GLY A 422 9.87 24.76 12.11
N MET A 423 9.18 23.61 12.02
CA MET A 423 9.53 22.48 11.13
C MET A 423 8.58 22.36 9.94
N LEU A 424 7.27 22.49 10.19
CA LEU A 424 6.23 22.27 9.19
C LEU A 424 6.31 23.24 8.02
N ILE A 425 6.59 24.54 8.26
CA ILE A 425 6.74 25.53 7.18
C ILE A 425 7.93 25.19 6.25
N PRO A 426 9.20 25.09 6.73
CA PRO A 426 10.31 24.80 5.83
C PRO A 426 10.19 23.42 5.18
N MET A 427 9.66 22.40 5.87
CA MET A 427 9.37 21.11 5.23
C MET A 427 8.31 21.24 4.13
N THR A 428 7.23 22.00 4.34
CA THR A 428 6.19 22.24 3.31
C THR A 428 6.76 22.98 2.11
N ILE A 429 7.56 24.03 2.32
CA ILE A 429 8.22 24.78 1.24
C ILE A 429 9.11 23.86 0.41
N ALA A 430 9.97 23.06 1.05
CA ALA A 430 10.85 22.14 0.34
C ALA A 430 10.07 21.05 -0.43
N VAL A 431 8.98 20.51 0.14
CA VAL A 431 8.09 19.55 -0.54
C VAL A 431 7.38 20.17 -1.75
N VAL A 432 6.89 21.41 -1.65
CA VAL A 432 6.27 22.13 -2.78
C VAL A 432 7.30 22.41 -3.88
N CYS A 433 8.50 22.86 -3.54
CA CYS A 433 9.56 23.12 -4.53
C CYS A 433 10.08 21.81 -5.17
N ALA A 434 10.17 20.71 -4.42
CA ALA A 434 10.57 19.38 -4.91
C ALA A 434 9.55 18.78 -5.89
N THR A 435 8.28 18.84 -5.54
CA THR A 435 7.18 18.28 -6.35
C THR A 435 6.93 19.15 -7.58
N GLY A 436 7.00 20.48 -7.42
CA GLY A 436 6.93 21.45 -8.51
C GLY A 436 8.05 21.27 -9.54
N SER A 437 9.32 21.16 -9.12
CA SER A 437 10.44 20.99 -10.07
C SER A 437 10.33 19.69 -10.87
N VAL A 438 9.97 18.58 -10.22
CA VAL A 438 9.78 17.28 -10.87
C VAL A 438 8.57 17.28 -11.81
N ALA A 439 7.48 17.96 -11.45
CA ALA A 439 6.32 18.12 -12.33
C ALA A 439 6.65 18.97 -13.57
N ILE A 440 7.38 20.09 -13.41
CA ILE A 440 7.85 20.94 -14.52
C ILE A 440 8.75 20.14 -15.47
N LEU A 441 9.77 19.45 -14.94
CA LEU A 441 10.70 18.67 -15.76
C LEU A 441 10.04 17.47 -16.45
N THR A 442 9.05 16.85 -15.81
CA THR A 442 8.28 15.76 -16.44
C THR A 442 7.41 16.28 -17.59
N ARG A 443 6.80 17.47 -17.45
CA ARG A 443 6.07 18.13 -18.54
C ARG A 443 6.99 18.52 -19.69
N LEU A 444 8.12 19.17 -19.40
CA LEU A 444 9.13 19.55 -20.40
C LEU A 444 9.65 18.33 -21.17
N TRP A 445 9.96 17.23 -20.47
CA TRP A 445 10.39 15.98 -21.11
C TRP A 445 9.32 15.41 -22.05
N ALA A 446 8.04 15.42 -21.64
CA ALA A 446 6.93 14.95 -22.46
C ALA A 446 6.60 15.87 -23.65
N CYS A 447 6.95 17.16 -23.59
CA CYS A 447 6.86 18.06 -24.73
C CYS A 447 7.95 17.80 -25.79
N ILE A 448 9.13 17.33 -25.38
CA ILE A 448 10.24 16.97 -26.27
C ILE A 448 10.06 15.55 -26.81
N HIS A 449 9.62 14.63 -25.96
CA HIS A 449 9.36 13.22 -26.27
C HIS A 449 7.87 12.93 -26.05
N PRO A 450 6.99 13.29 -27.01
CA PRO A 450 5.59 12.91 -26.92
C PRO A 450 5.47 11.38 -26.84
N PRO A 451 4.67 10.83 -25.92
CA PRO A 451 4.51 9.39 -25.80
C PRO A 451 3.95 8.82 -27.11
N PRO A 452 4.32 7.59 -27.52
CA PRO A 452 3.71 6.95 -28.67
C PRO A 452 2.19 6.91 -28.47
N LYS A 453 1.43 7.26 -29.51
CA LYS A 453 -0.03 7.11 -29.47
C LYS A 453 -0.35 5.67 -29.13
N LYS A 454 -1.14 5.45 -28.07
CA LYS A 454 -1.73 4.14 -27.84
C LYS A 454 -2.54 3.78 -29.08
N VAL A 455 -2.17 2.68 -29.72
CA VAL A 455 -3.05 2.03 -30.70
C VAL A 455 -4.19 1.43 -29.87
N GLU A 456 -5.34 2.09 -29.87
CA GLU A 456 -6.56 1.47 -29.39
C GLU A 456 -6.84 0.27 -30.30
N PRO A 457 -7.10 -0.94 -29.75
CA PRO A 457 -7.37 -2.09 -30.58
C PRO A 457 -8.59 -1.79 -31.44
N GLN A 458 -8.37 -1.80 -32.76
CA GLN A 458 -9.45 -1.65 -33.73
C GLN A 458 -10.35 -2.89 -33.60
N VAL A 459 -11.41 -2.78 -32.80
CA VAL A 459 -12.50 -3.76 -32.80
C VAL A 459 -13.20 -3.58 -34.15
N GLU A 460 -12.82 -4.42 -35.10
CA GLU A 460 -13.29 -4.34 -36.48
C GLU A 460 -14.77 -4.75 -36.50
N SER A 461 -15.66 -3.75 -36.35
CA SER A 461 -17.11 -3.93 -36.29
C SER A 461 -17.70 -4.20 -37.69
N SER A 462 -17.22 -5.27 -38.32
CA SER A 462 -17.77 -5.78 -39.57
C SER A 462 -19.18 -6.35 -39.33
N PRO A 463 -20.23 -5.82 -39.99
CA PRO A 463 -21.62 -6.20 -39.73
C PRO A 463 -21.91 -7.70 -39.93
N ASP A 464 -21.17 -8.38 -40.81
CA ASP A 464 -21.45 -9.77 -41.20
C ASP A 464 -21.12 -10.81 -40.10
N SER A 465 -20.32 -10.43 -39.10
CA SER A 465 -19.94 -11.31 -37.98
C SER A 465 -21.13 -11.69 -37.08
N LEU A 466 -22.13 -10.79 -36.95
CA LEU A 466 -23.30 -10.97 -36.08
C LEU A 466 -24.34 -11.96 -36.65
N ALA A 467 -24.27 -12.32 -37.93
CA ALA A 467 -25.28 -13.14 -38.60
C ALA A 467 -25.28 -14.63 -38.19
N LYS A 468 -24.27 -15.11 -37.44
CA LYS A 468 -24.14 -16.53 -37.05
C LYS A 468 -24.88 -16.93 -35.76
N TYR A 469 -25.24 -15.99 -34.89
CA TYR A 469 -25.95 -16.32 -33.64
C TYR A 469 -27.47 -16.33 -33.82
N LYS A 470 -27.99 -17.51 -34.21
CA LYS A 470 -29.44 -17.78 -34.25
C LYS A 470 -29.92 -18.19 -32.84
N PRO A 471 -30.78 -17.41 -32.15
CA PRO A 471 -31.27 -17.79 -30.83
C PRO A 471 -32.19 -19.03 -30.91
N MET A 472 -32.19 -19.85 -29.86
CA MET A 472 -33.14 -20.97 -29.74
C MET A 472 -34.58 -20.44 -29.63
N PRO A 473 -35.56 -21.11 -30.25
CA PRO A 473 -36.97 -20.72 -30.10
C PRO A 473 -37.48 -21.04 -28.70
N SER A 474 -37.98 -20.02 -27.99
CA SER A 474 -38.72 -20.20 -26.74
C SER A 474 -40.05 -20.89 -27.00
N SER A 475 -40.31 -22.00 -26.31
CA SER A 475 -41.61 -22.68 -26.34
C SER A 475 -42.73 -21.77 -25.79
N PRO A 476 -43.86 -21.58 -26.51
CA PRO A 476 -44.95 -20.75 -26.02
C PRO A 476 -45.67 -21.42 -24.85
N MET A 477 -45.90 -20.64 -23.78
CA MET A 477 -46.71 -21.04 -22.63
C MET A 477 -48.19 -20.86 -22.98
N SER A 478 -48.93 -21.95 -23.08
CA SER A 478 -50.39 -21.93 -23.27
C SER A 478 -51.11 -21.83 -21.91
N THR A 479 -51.96 -20.82 -21.74
CA THR A 479 -52.91 -20.76 -20.63
C THR A 479 -54.11 -21.66 -20.91
N ASP A 480 -54.63 -22.32 -19.86
CA ASP A 480 -55.96 -22.06 -19.26
C ASP A 480 -56.55 -23.29 -18.54
N LEU A 481 -57.62 -23.02 -17.78
CA LEU A 481 -58.56 -23.95 -17.11
C LEU A 481 -58.15 -24.56 -15.76
N GLU A 482 -58.75 -23.95 -14.73
CA GLU A 482 -59.49 -24.53 -13.59
C GLU A 482 -58.75 -25.45 -12.59
N LEU A 483 -58.68 -25.16 -11.29
CA LEU A 483 -59.69 -24.82 -10.24
C LEU A 483 -60.03 -26.06 -9.40
N ALA A 484 -59.76 -25.94 -8.10
CA ALA A 484 -60.11 -26.80 -6.96
C ALA A 484 -60.85 -28.13 -7.22
N ASP A 485 -60.27 -29.23 -6.70
CA ASP A 485 -61.08 -30.11 -5.85
C ASP A 485 -60.30 -30.87 -4.75
N MET A 486 -61.09 -31.35 -3.78
CA MET A 486 -60.86 -32.24 -2.63
C MET A 486 -59.62 -33.17 -2.70
N ILE A 487 -58.82 -33.39 -1.65
CA ILE A 487 -59.13 -33.86 -0.28
C ILE A 487 -60.03 -35.10 -0.24
N THR A 488 -59.47 -36.26 -0.60
CA THR A 488 -59.95 -37.58 -0.11
C THR A 488 -58.81 -38.61 -0.09
N GLN A 489 -58.80 -39.43 0.96
CA GLN A 489 -58.07 -40.72 1.07
C GLN A 489 -59.03 -41.85 0.59
N PRO A 490 -58.67 -43.17 0.53
CA PRO A 490 -57.45 -43.82 1.04
C PRO A 490 -56.82 -44.95 0.17
N SER A 491 -55.63 -45.39 0.62
CA SER A 491 -55.09 -46.77 0.65
C SER A 491 -55.30 -47.76 -0.52
N LEU A 492 -54.19 -48.34 -0.99
CA LEU A 492 -53.98 -49.81 -0.96
C LEU A 492 -52.48 -50.17 -1.06
N HIS A 493 -52.02 -51.03 -0.15
CA HIS A 493 -50.76 -51.80 -0.21
C HIS A 493 -51.05 -53.14 -0.96
N PRO A 494 -50.07 -54.03 -1.27
CA PRO A 494 -48.74 -54.19 -0.64
C PRO A 494 -47.58 -54.32 -1.69
N ASP A 495 -46.35 -54.80 -1.44
CA ASP A 495 -45.68 -55.35 -0.24
C ASP A 495 -44.12 -55.20 -0.34
N GLU A 496 -43.41 -55.70 0.68
CA GLU A 496 -42.00 -56.20 0.72
C GLU A 496 -40.79 -55.26 0.45
N ASP A 497 -39.69 -55.30 1.23
CA ASP A 497 -39.48 -55.78 2.61
C ASP A 497 -38.14 -55.22 3.22
N TYR A 498 -37.90 -55.49 4.50
CA TYR A 498 -36.66 -55.36 5.30
C TYR A 498 -36.10 -53.98 5.66
N ALA A 499 -36.58 -53.47 6.81
CA ALA A 499 -35.69 -52.94 7.85
C ALA A 499 -36.25 -53.23 9.25
N THR A 500 -35.48 -53.90 10.12
CA THR A 500 -35.83 -54.08 11.55
C THR A 500 -34.62 -53.95 12.48
N LEU A 501 -34.87 -53.57 13.73
CA LEU A 501 -33.89 -53.16 14.74
C LEU A 501 -34.09 -53.93 16.06
N ARG A 502 -32.98 -54.14 16.80
CA ARG A 502 -32.88 -54.32 18.27
C ARG A 502 -33.56 -55.50 18.97
N THR A 503 -32.82 -56.10 19.90
CA THR A 503 -33.19 -56.54 21.27
C THR A 503 -31.86 -56.93 21.95
N GLU A 504 -31.37 -56.40 23.08
CA GLU A 504 -31.85 -56.20 24.47
C GLU A 504 -31.28 -57.24 25.49
N ARG A 505 -30.56 -56.69 26.50
CA ARG A 505 -30.43 -57.09 27.94
C ARG A 505 -29.27 -57.93 28.51
N SER A 506 -28.93 -57.52 29.76
CA SER A 506 -28.12 -58.16 30.82
C SER A 506 -26.59 -58.22 30.56
N SER A 507 -25.66 -58.08 31.52
CA SER A 507 -25.64 -57.75 32.98
C SER A 507 -24.19 -57.28 33.35
N SER A 508 -23.78 -56.76 34.52
CA SER A 508 -24.38 -56.17 35.75
C SER A 508 -23.22 -55.61 36.66
N VAL A 509 -23.48 -55.33 37.96
CA VAL A 509 -22.50 -55.04 39.07
C VAL A 509 -22.00 -53.58 39.28
N ASN A 510 -21.98 -53.19 40.56
CA ASN A 510 -21.78 -51.85 41.16
C ASN A 510 -20.31 -51.35 41.23
N SER A 511 -20.08 -50.04 41.40
CA SER A 511 -19.69 -49.46 42.73
C SER A 511 -19.41 -47.93 42.78
N SER A 512 -19.90 -47.30 43.87
CA SER A 512 -19.37 -46.14 44.64
C SER A 512 -18.90 -44.81 43.99
N THR A 513 -19.80 -43.81 44.04
CA THR A 513 -19.65 -42.42 44.55
C THR A 513 -18.71 -41.35 43.92
N PRO A 514 -19.14 -40.05 43.88
CA PRO A 514 -18.37 -38.91 43.36
C PRO A 514 -17.77 -38.00 44.47
N LEU A 515 -17.11 -36.90 44.07
CA LEU A 515 -16.79 -35.76 44.93
C LEU A 515 -17.14 -34.42 44.27
N SER A 516 -17.54 -33.45 45.09
CA SER A 516 -18.12 -32.16 44.70
C SER A 516 -17.60 -31.03 45.59
N PHE A 517 -17.36 -29.84 45.02
CA PHE A 517 -17.42 -28.53 45.71
C PHE A 517 -17.78 -27.49 44.63
N SER A 518 -18.94 -26.84 44.60
CA SER A 518 -19.74 -26.05 45.57
C SER A 518 -19.54 -24.55 45.33
N TYR A 519 -20.65 -23.84 45.12
CA TYR A 519 -20.73 -22.38 45.19
C TYR A 519 -20.74 -21.94 46.65
N ASP A 520 -20.51 -20.64 46.87
CA ASP A 520 -21.13 -19.92 47.97
C ASP A 520 -21.57 -18.52 47.51
N THR A 521 -22.54 -17.92 48.20
CA THR A 521 -23.31 -16.75 47.72
C THR A 521 -23.15 -15.52 48.60
N LEU A 522 -23.28 -14.33 48.00
CA LEU A 522 -23.84 -13.17 48.71
C LEU A 522 -24.83 -12.36 47.86
N GLU A 523 -26.05 -12.31 48.38
CA GLU A 523 -27.14 -11.35 48.17
C GLU A 523 -26.73 -9.91 48.56
N GLU A 524 -27.48 -8.83 48.29
CA GLU A 524 -28.61 -8.48 47.40
C GLU A 524 -28.74 -6.94 47.51
N LYS A 525 -29.17 -6.22 46.46
CA LYS A 525 -30.08 -5.08 46.68
C LYS A 525 -30.88 -4.57 45.47
N SER A 526 -32.21 -4.68 45.61
CA SER A 526 -33.24 -3.74 45.15
C SER A 526 -33.52 -3.58 43.65
N ARG A 527 -34.74 -4.00 43.26
CA ARG A 527 -35.38 -3.71 41.96
C ARG A 527 -36.05 -2.32 41.94
N LYS A 528 -36.06 -1.65 40.78
CA LYS A 528 -37.12 -0.79 40.19
C LYS A 528 -36.53 -0.07 38.95
N SER A 529 -37.25 0.31 37.90
CA SER A 529 -38.55 -0.10 37.33
C SER A 529 -38.73 0.63 35.98
N ALA A 530 -39.61 0.13 35.09
CA ALA A 530 -40.18 0.83 33.93
C ALA A 530 -39.26 1.46 32.86
N ARG A 531 -39.32 0.93 31.63
CA ARG A 531 -39.31 1.76 30.41
C ARG A 531 -40.66 2.46 30.28
N PRO A 532 -40.71 3.70 29.75
CA PRO A 532 -41.73 3.99 28.74
C PRO A 532 -41.19 4.66 27.46
N THR A 533 -41.77 4.22 26.34
CA THR A 533 -42.19 4.93 25.11
C THR A 533 -41.56 6.28 24.69
N MET A 534 -41.28 6.39 23.38
CA MET A 534 -41.08 7.66 22.67
C MET A 534 -42.18 8.69 22.93
N ARG A 535 -41.82 9.98 22.96
CA ARG A 535 -42.64 11.05 22.38
C ARG A 535 -41.78 12.21 21.87
N SER A 536 -42.32 12.92 20.89
CA SER A 536 -41.71 14.04 20.17
C SER A 536 -41.40 15.25 21.05
N PHE A 537 -40.30 15.94 20.74
CA PHE A 537 -40.23 17.39 20.89
C PHE A 537 -39.68 18.02 19.61
N SER A 538 -40.55 18.68 18.87
CA SER A 538 -40.24 19.57 17.76
C SER A 538 -40.30 21.00 18.26
N SER A 539 -39.24 21.78 18.07
CA SER A 539 -39.25 23.24 18.24
C SER A 539 -38.50 23.86 17.05
N SER A 540 -39.24 24.53 16.17
CA SER A 540 -38.74 25.01 14.89
C SER A 540 -37.70 26.12 15.02
N PHE A 541 -36.80 26.18 14.05
CA PHE A 541 -36.15 27.42 13.64
C PHE A 541 -36.11 27.42 12.10
N ASP A 542 -37.19 27.91 11.50
CA ASP A 542 -37.30 28.05 10.05
C ASP A 542 -36.42 29.22 9.56
N LEU A 543 -35.70 29.00 8.46
CA LEU A 543 -34.91 30.03 7.79
C LEU A 543 -34.87 29.72 6.28
N ASP A 544 -35.84 30.29 5.56
CA ASP A 544 -35.97 30.17 4.11
C ASP A 544 -34.71 30.67 3.39
N LEU A 545 -34.15 29.84 2.49
CA LEU A 545 -33.10 30.21 1.56
C LEU A 545 -33.39 29.66 0.15
N PRO A 546 -33.35 30.47 -0.93
CA PRO A 546 -33.93 30.06 -2.21
C PRO A 546 -33.14 29.00 -2.99
N GLN A 547 -33.85 28.30 -3.88
CA GLN A 547 -33.38 27.19 -4.73
C GLN A 547 -32.31 27.56 -5.80
N LEU A 548 -31.62 28.69 -5.67
CA LEU A 548 -30.68 29.22 -6.69
C LEU A 548 -29.29 28.54 -6.69
N HIS A 549 -28.99 27.71 -5.69
CA HIS A 549 -27.64 27.20 -5.47
C HIS A 549 -27.21 26.04 -6.40
N GLU A 550 -28.15 25.20 -6.84
CA GLU A 550 -27.79 23.94 -7.52
C GLU A 550 -27.27 24.16 -8.95
N GLN A 551 -27.94 25.00 -9.75
CA GLN A 551 -27.46 25.35 -11.09
C GLN A 551 -26.14 26.14 -11.03
N THR A 552 -25.96 26.95 -10.00
CA THR A 552 -24.73 27.73 -9.79
C THR A 552 -23.54 26.81 -9.49
N MET A 553 -23.69 25.83 -8.58
CA MET A 553 -22.65 24.81 -8.35
C MET A 553 -22.37 23.96 -9.60
N LYS A 554 -23.41 23.51 -10.33
CA LYS A 554 -23.21 22.72 -11.57
C LYS A 554 -22.43 23.49 -12.64
N ARG A 555 -22.61 24.81 -12.77
CA ARG A 555 -21.79 25.67 -13.64
C ARG A 555 -20.36 25.88 -13.12
N SER A 556 -20.16 26.00 -11.81
CA SER A 556 -18.82 26.08 -11.21
C SER A 556 -18.02 24.78 -11.43
N PHE A 557 -18.62 23.61 -11.25
CA PHE A 557 -17.96 22.32 -11.50
C PHE A 557 -17.59 22.09 -12.96
N ALA A 558 -18.40 22.58 -13.92
CA ALA A 558 -18.04 22.56 -15.33
C ALA A 558 -16.78 23.42 -15.61
N ARG A 559 -16.64 24.57 -14.95
CA ARG A 559 -15.48 25.46 -15.08
C ARG A 559 -14.24 24.93 -14.35
N ALA A 560 -14.41 24.20 -13.25
CA ALA A 560 -13.31 23.63 -12.47
C ALA A 560 -12.46 22.58 -13.22
N ARG A 561 -12.99 21.98 -14.31
CA ARG A 561 -12.20 21.14 -15.24
C ARG A 561 -11.29 21.94 -16.18
N SER A 562 -11.32 23.27 -16.14
CA SER A 562 -10.67 24.17 -17.10
C SER A 562 -10.01 25.38 -16.39
N VAL A 563 -9.10 25.11 -15.45
CA VAL A 563 -8.26 26.14 -14.82
C VAL A 563 -6.79 25.70 -14.83
N SER A 564 -6.13 25.88 -15.98
CA SER A 564 -4.68 25.76 -16.15
C SER A 564 -3.98 27.11 -16.23
N ASP A 565 -4.62 28.19 -15.78
CA ASP A 565 -4.15 29.56 -15.88
C ASP A 565 -4.00 30.25 -14.51
N THR A 566 -2.74 30.41 -14.08
CA THR A 566 -2.34 31.09 -12.84
C THR A 566 -2.68 32.58 -12.81
N SER A 567 -2.91 33.23 -13.96
CA SER A 567 -3.31 34.64 -14.05
C SER A 567 -4.61 34.92 -13.29
N SER A 568 -5.57 33.99 -13.36
CA SER A 568 -6.89 34.15 -12.74
C SER A 568 -6.83 34.07 -11.20
N VAL A 569 -6.00 33.19 -10.65
CA VAL A 569 -5.84 33.04 -9.19
C VAL A 569 -5.14 34.27 -8.59
N LEU A 570 -4.10 34.79 -9.26
CA LEU A 570 -3.38 35.97 -8.80
C LEU A 570 -4.28 37.21 -8.75
N LYS A 571 -5.12 37.41 -9.78
CA LYS A 571 -6.10 38.51 -9.82
C LYS A 571 -7.15 38.43 -8.71
N VAL A 572 -7.65 37.23 -8.40
CA VAL A 572 -8.60 37.02 -7.28
C VAL A 572 -7.94 37.30 -5.93
N LEU A 573 -6.66 36.95 -5.76
CA LEU A 573 -5.91 37.26 -4.54
C LEU A 573 -5.61 38.77 -4.40
N MET A 574 -5.17 39.44 -5.46
CA MET A 574 -4.92 40.89 -5.44
C MET A 574 -6.19 41.71 -5.20
N ALA A 575 -7.32 41.32 -5.80
CA ALA A 575 -8.62 41.92 -5.52
C ALA A 575 -9.07 41.73 -4.06
N LYS A 576 -8.72 40.60 -3.42
CA LYS A 576 -8.94 40.39 -1.97
C LYS A 576 -7.95 41.12 -1.07
N ALA A 577 -6.79 41.54 -1.59
CA ALA A 577 -5.76 42.27 -0.85
C ALA A 577 -5.95 43.80 -0.89
N GLY A 578 -6.97 44.32 -1.60
CA GLY A 578 -7.21 45.76 -1.74
C GLY A 578 -6.19 46.50 -2.62
N MET A 579 -5.30 45.76 -3.31
CA MET A 579 -4.24 46.34 -4.15
C MET A 579 -4.74 46.51 -5.59
N SER A 580 -5.61 47.50 -5.80
CA SER A 580 -6.21 47.81 -7.11
C SER A 580 -6.00 49.26 -7.55
N ASP A 581 -4.78 49.79 -7.41
CA ASP A 581 -4.37 51.06 -8.03
C ASP A 581 -2.85 51.13 -8.30
N GLN A 582 -2.38 50.30 -9.24
CA GLN A 582 -1.23 50.57 -10.12
C GLN A 582 -1.07 49.39 -11.10
N ALA A 583 -1.68 49.52 -12.29
CA ALA A 583 -1.53 48.59 -13.39
C ALA A 583 -1.67 49.33 -14.73
N ALA A 584 -0.52 49.65 -15.32
CA ALA A 584 -0.33 50.03 -16.72
C ALA A 584 0.89 49.27 -17.24
#